data_AF-A0A949ZSL0-F1
#
_entry.id   AF-A0A949ZSL0-F1
#
_cell.length_a   1.000
_cell.length_b   1.000
_cell.length_c   1.000
_cell.angle_alpha   90.00
_cell.angle_beta   90.00
_cell.angle_gamma   90.00
#
_symmetry.space_group_name_H-M   'P 1'
#
loop_
_entity.id
_entity.type
_entity.pdbx_description
1 polymer ?
#
loop_
_entity_poly.entity_id
_entity_poly.type
_entity_poly.pdbx_seq_one_letter_code
_entity_poly.pdbx_strand_id
1 'polypeptide(L)' 'MARGWESKSVEEQQSQAGTASSDRHNAKPAPEQAASRNREALNLACSRIRQQLEACSSERYAAQLRRALADLEGQLQSE' A
#
# COMPACT_ATOMS: atom_id res chain seq x y z
N MET A 1 18.73 19.42 11.06
CA MET A 1 17.67 19.54 10.04
C MET A 1 18.13 18.94 8.72
N ALA A 2 18.05 17.62 8.59
CA ALA A 2 18.03 16.94 7.30
C ALA A 2 16.97 15.87 7.45
N ARG A 3 15.76 16.17 6.97
CA ARG A 3 14.58 15.33 7.07
C ARG A 3 14.76 14.16 6.09
N GLY A 4 15.63 13.21 6.44
CA GLY A 4 15.74 11.92 5.77
C GLY A 4 14.62 11.01 6.24
N TRP A 5 13.41 11.26 5.73
CA TRP A 5 12.27 10.36 5.87
C TRP A 5 12.05 9.65 4.55
N GLU A 6 13.01 8.88 4.06
CA GLU A 6 12.73 8.03 2.90
C GLU A 6 13.44 6.69 3.12
N SER A 7 12.60 5.66 3.30
CA SER A 7 12.93 4.26 3.07
C SER A 7 13.75 3.57 4.15
N LYS A 8 13.19 3.45 5.36
CA LYS A 8 13.56 2.36 6.28
C LYS A 8 12.35 1.46 6.48
N SER A 9 12.32 0.40 5.67
CA SER A 9 11.58 -0.85 5.83
C SER A 9 10.18 -0.75 6.44
N VAL A 10 9.18 -0.52 5.59
CA VAL A 10 7.77 -0.84 5.89
C VAL A 10 7.36 -2.09 5.09
N GLU A 11 8.26 -3.05 4.94
CA GLU A 11 7.96 -4.39 4.41
C GLU A 11 7.84 -5.43 5.54
N GLU A 12 8.09 -5.05 6.79
CA GLU A 12 8.11 -6.01 7.91
C GLU A 12 6.77 -6.13 8.66
N GLN A 13 5.73 -5.39 8.24
CA GLN A 13 4.50 -5.23 9.01
C GLN A 13 3.24 -5.81 8.37
N GLN A 14 3.36 -6.85 7.53
CA GLN A 14 2.21 -7.67 7.11
C GLN A 14 2.18 -9.07 7.75
N SER A 15 3.20 -9.47 8.51
CA SER A 15 3.30 -10.83 9.07
C SER A 15 2.72 -11.00 10.49
N GLN A 16 2.09 -9.98 11.10
CA GLN A 16 1.64 -10.07 12.51
C GLN A 16 0.23 -9.52 12.74
N ALA A 17 -0.76 -9.99 11.98
CA ALA A 17 -2.19 -9.80 12.29
C ALA A 17 -2.88 -11.16 12.54
N GLY A 18 -2.23 -12.04 13.29
CA GLY A 18 -2.69 -13.41 13.53
C GLY A 18 -2.18 -13.99 14.85
N THR A 19 -2.16 -13.21 15.92
CA THR A 19 -1.89 -13.75 17.27
C THR A 19 -3.19 -13.85 18.06
N ALA A 20 -4.08 -14.72 17.59
CA ALA A 20 -5.09 -15.31 18.44
C ALA A 20 -5.15 -16.81 18.11
N SER A 21 -4.71 -17.60 19.08
CA SER A 21 -4.89 -19.05 19.16
C SER A 21 -3.98 -19.88 18.28
N SER A 22 -2.87 -20.26 18.91
CA SER A 22 -2.30 -21.61 18.89
C SER A 22 -3.18 -22.64 18.15
N ASP A 23 -2.54 -23.31 17.19
CA ASP A 23 -2.96 -24.62 16.69
C ASP A 23 -4.22 -24.61 15.79
N ARG A 24 -4.05 -24.23 14.52
CA ARG A 24 -4.72 -24.85 13.37
C ARG A 24 -4.25 -24.22 12.05
N HIS A 25 -3.56 -25.06 11.28
CA HIS A 25 -3.65 -25.11 9.83
C HIS A 25 -3.00 -23.97 9.03
N ASN A 26 -1.92 -24.38 8.38
CA ASN A 26 -1.39 -23.93 7.10
C ASN A 26 -2.49 -23.80 6.01
N ALA A 27 -3.45 -22.91 6.22
CA ALA A 27 -4.44 -22.56 5.22
C ALA A 27 -3.87 -21.38 4.44
N LYS A 28 -3.29 -21.68 3.27
CA LYS A 28 -3.08 -20.66 2.24
C LYS A 28 -4.38 -19.87 2.10
N PRO A 29 -4.35 -18.53 2.07
CA PRO A 29 -5.57 -17.74 1.93
C PRO A 29 -6.31 -18.22 0.68
N ALA A 30 -7.62 -18.42 0.80
CA ALA A 30 -8.46 -18.75 -0.35
C ALA A 30 -8.25 -17.67 -1.44
N PRO A 31 -8.21 -18.03 -2.73
CA PRO A 31 -7.85 -17.10 -3.81
C PRO A 31 -8.72 -15.82 -3.82
N GLU A 32 -9.99 -15.95 -3.42
CA GLU A 32 -10.92 -14.83 -3.27
C GLU A 32 -10.51 -13.82 -2.18
N GLN A 33 -9.97 -14.31 -1.04
CA GLN A 33 -9.45 -13.46 0.03
C GLN A 33 -8.13 -12.78 -0.35
N ALA A 34 -7.36 -13.37 -1.26
CA ALA A 34 -6.13 -12.76 -1.76
C ALA A 34 -6.43 -11.60 -2.71
N ALA A 35 -7.41 -11.78 -3.61
CA ALA A 35 -7.86 -10.73 -4.53
C ALA A 35 -8.46 -9.53 -3.78
N SER A 36 -9.33 -9.77 -2.79
CA SER A 36 -9.91 -8.68 -2.00
C SER A 36 -8.85 -7.88 -1.24
N ARG A 37 -7.89 -8.56 -0.60
CA ARG A 37 -6.77 -7.91 0.10
C ARG A 37 -5.89 -7.10 -0.85
N ASN A 38 -5.68 -7.57 -2.07
CA ASN A 38 -4.89 -6.88 -3.07
C ASN A 38 -5.56 -5.55 -3.46
N ARG A 39 -6.86 -5.60 -3.76
CA ARG A 39 -7.67 -4.42 -4.06
C ARG A 39 -7.73 -3.42 -2.89
N GLU A 40 -7.85 -3.90 -1.66
CA GLU A 40 -7.78 -3.07 -0.45
C GLU A 40 -6.42 -2.38 -0.29
N ALA A 41 -5.33 -3.11 -0.51
CA ALA A 41 -3.97 -2.57 -0.45
C ALA A 41 -3.75 -1.48 -1.52
N LEU A 42 -4.23 -1.70 -2.75
CA LEU A 42 -4.17 -0.71 -3.82
C LEU A 42 -4.97 0.56 -3.48
N ASN A 43 -6.20 0.42 -2.95
CA ASN A 43 -7.01 1.57 -2.51
C ASN A 43 -6.33 2.37 -1.39
N LEU A 44 -5.71 1.68 -0.43
CA LEU A 44 -4.96 2.32 0.64
C LEU A 44 -3.75 3.10 0.10
N ALA A 45 -3.02 2.51 -0.85
CA ALA A 45 -1.90 3.16 -1.52
C ALA A 45 -2.34 4.42 -2.29
N CYS A 46 -3.43 4.35 -3.06
CA CYS A 46 -4.00 5.52 -3.75
C CYS A 46 -4.37 6.63 -2.77
N SER A 47 -5.02 6.29 -1.66
CA SER A 47 -5.42 7.26 -0.64
C SER A 47 -4.20 7.95 -0.01
N ARG A 48 -3.14 7.19 0.29
CA ARG A 48 -1.89 7.72 0.84
C ARG A 48 -1.20 8.68 -0.15
N ILE A 49 -1.13 8.34 -1.42
CA ILE A 49 -0.51 9.20 -2.44
C ILE A 49 -1.29 10.51 -2.61
N ARG A 50 -2.62 10.48 -2.56
CA ARG A 50 -3.46 11.69 -2.59
C ARG A 50 -3.16 12.61 -1.39
N GLN A 51 -3.07 12.06 -0.19
CA GLN A 51 -2.68 12.83 1.00
C GLN A 51 -1.26 13.42 0.86
N GLN A 52 -0.32 12.66 0.27
CA GLN A 52 1.02 13.16 0.02
C GLN A 52 1.03 14.29 -1.02
N LEU A 53 0.18 14.23 -2.05
CA LEU A 53 0.01 15.29 -3.04
C LEU A 53 -0.53 16.58 -2.42
N GLU A 54 -1.51 16.47 -1.52
CA GLU A 54 -2.07 17.62 -0.79
C GLU A 54 -1.02 18.31 0.10
N ALA A 55 -0.14 17.53 0.73
CA ALA A 55 0.92 18.04 1.58
C ALA A 55 2.22 18.43 0.82
N CYS A 56 2.32 18.10 -0.46
CA CYS A 56 3.52 18.29 -1.25
C CYS A 56 3.62 19.73 -1.79
N SER A 57 4.73 20.40 -1.50
CA SER A 57 5.04 21.73 -2.04
C SER A 57 6.01 21.72 -3.22
N SER A 58 6.56 20.54 -3.58
CA SER A 58 7.57 20.41 -4.65
C SER A 58 6.95 19.82 -5.93
N GLU A 59 6.87 20.64 -6.98
CA GLU A 59 6.20 20.26 -8.23
C GLU A 59 6.80 19.01 -8.89
N ARG A 60 8.13 18.83 -8.78
CA ARG A 60 8.83 17.64 -9.29
C ARG A 60 8.38 16.36 -8.58
N TYR A 61 8.23 16.40 -7.26
CA TYR A 61 7.80 15.25 -6.48
C TYR A 61 6.30 14.99 -6.67
N ALA A 62 5.50 16.06 -6.75
CA ALA A 62 4.09 15.97 -7.09
C ALA A 62 3.87 15.30 -8.46
N ALA A 63 4.71 15.61 -9.47
CA ALA A 63 4.65 14.93 -10.76
C ALA A 63 4.92 13.42 -10.67
N GLN A 64 5.88 13.01 -9.83
CA GLN A 64 6.17 11.59 -9.57
C GLN A 64 5.00 10.90 -8.85
N LEU A 65 4.43 11.55 -7.82
CA LEU A 65 3.28 11.04 -7.09
C LEU A 65 2.04 10.89 -7.99
N ARG A 66 1.77 11.86 -8.88
CA ARG A 66 0.67 11.78 -9.86
C ARG A 66 0.85 10.60 -10.82
N ARG A 67 2.08 10.35 -11.27
CA ARG A 67 2.38 9.20 -12.14
C ARG A 67 2.12 7.88 -11.41
N ALA A 68 2.63 7.76 -10.19
CA ALA A 68 2.40 6.58 -9.35
C ALA A 68 0.92 6.35 -9.05
N LEU A 69 0.15 7.43 -8.80
CA LEU A 69 -1.29 7.36 -8.60
C LEU A 69 -2.01 6.80 -9.84
N ALA A 70 -1.67 7.29 -11.03
CA ALA A 70 -2.27 6.82 -12.27
C ALA A 70 -1.98 5.34 -12.54
N ASP A 71 -0.75 4.88 -12.24
CA ASP A 71 -0.37 3.48 -12.40
C ASP A 71 -1.17 2.56 -11.45
N LEU A 72 -1.37 2.98 -10.18
CA LEU A 72 -2.18 2.23 -9.21
C LEU A 72 -3.68 2.25 -9.54
N GLU A 73 -4.22 3.38 -9.98
CA GLU A 73 -5.62 3.48 -10.43
C GLU A 73 -5.86 2.60 -11.66
N GLY A 74 -4.89 2.52 -12.58
CA GLY A 74 -4.94 1.61 -13.72
C GLY A 74 -4.99 0.15 -13.29
N GLN A 75 -4.19 -0.26 -12.30
CA GLN A 75 -4.25 -1.61 -11.73
C GLN A 75 -5.63 -1.91 -11.12
N LEU A 76 -6.22 -0.94 -10.43
CA LEU A 76 -7.54 -1.08 -9.80
C LEU A 76 -8.69 -1.21 -10.80
N GLN A 77 -8.53 -0.69 -12.01
CA GLN A 77 -9.48 -0.82 -13.11
C GLN A 77 -9.29 -2.10 -13.92
N SER A 78 -8.09 -2.69 -13.88
CA SER A 78 -7.75 -3.92 -14.60
C SER A 78 -8.05 -5.22 -13.82
N GLU A 79 -8.32 -5.13 -12.51
CA GLU A 79 -8.89 -6.22 -11.69
C GLU A 79 -10.43 -6.26 -11.75
#